data_AF-A0AAW7W603-F1
#
_entry.id   AF-A0AAW7W603-F1
#
_cell.length_a   1.000
_cell.length_b   1.000
_cell.length_c   1.000
_cell.angle_alpha   90.00
_cell.angle_beta   90.00
_cell.angle_gamma   90.00
#
_symmetry.space_group_name_H-M   'P 1'
#
loop_
_entity.id
_entity.type
_entity.pdbx_description
1 polymer ?
#
loop_
_entity_poly.entity_id
_entity_poly.type
_entity_poly.pdbx_seq_one_letter_code
_entity_poly.pdbx_strand_id
1 'polypeptide(L)' 'MDAVVDFINKLGNMGGIIGIGWAVWGAWDLVIGIRRELDDKKDKGIQSIILGAAIGAVLKALFTALATGLQSLG' A
#
# COMPACT_ATOMS: atom_id res chain seq x y z
N MET A 1 27.03 -1.23 -3.85
CA MET A 1 26.04 -0.13 -3.81
C MET A 1 24.79 -0.53 -4.58
N ASP A 2 24.88 -0.79 -5.89
CA ASP A 2 23.71 -1.10 -6.73
C ASP A 2 22.83 -2.26 -6.23
N ALA A 3 23.40 -3.42 -5.90
CA ALA A 3 22.61 -4.56 -5.44
C ALA A 3 21.76 -4.29 -4.18
N VAL A 4 22.23 -3.39 -3.30
CA VAL A 4 21.51 -3.01 -2.08
C VAL A 4 20.38 -2.03 -2.39
N VAL A 5 20.65 -1.06 -3.27
CA VAL A 5 19.63 -0.11 -3.74
C VAL A 5 18.53 -0.82 -4.52
N ASP A 6 18.88 -1.78 -5.37
CA ASP A 6 17.94 -2.59 -6.13
C ASP A 6 17.08 -3.49 -5.23
N PHE A 7 17.66 -4.01 -4.15
CA PHE A 7 16.93 -4.75 -3.12
C PHE A 7 15.92 -3.87 -2.38
N ILE A 8 16.30 -2.65 -1.99
CA ILE A 8 15.42 -1.69 -1.32
C ILE A 8 14.30 -1.22 -2.26
N ASN A 9 14.60 -0.97 -3.52
CA ASN A 9 13.59 -0.64 -4.53
C ASN A 9 12.59 -1.79 -4.75
N LYS A 10 13.06 -3.05 -4.76
CA LYS A 10 12.18 -4.23 -4.78
C LYS A 10 11.30 -4.31 -3.54
N LEU A 11 11.84 -4.05 -2.35
CA LEU A 11 11.05 -4.00 -1.11
C LEU A 11 9.99 -2.89 -1.13
N GLY A 12 10.33 -1.70 -1.65
CA GLY A 12 9.38 -0.60 -1.83
C GLY A 12 8.26 -0.94 -2.82
N ASN A 13 8.58 -1.63 -3.91
CA ASN A 13 7.58 -2.14 -4.85
C ASN A 13 6.71 -3.25 -4.22
N MET A 14 7.29 -4.15 -3.42
CA MET A 14 6.52 -5.15 -2.66
C MET A 14 5.60 -4.51 -1.63
N GLY A 15 6.06 -3.46 -0.91
CA GLY A 15 5.22 -2.67 -0.01
C GLY A 15 4.05 -1.99 -0.74
N GLY A 16 4.29 -1.49 -1.95
CA GLY A 16 3.23 -0.99 -2.83
C GLY A 16 2.23 -2.07 -3.26
N ILE A 17 2.70 -3.28 -3.59
CA ILE A 17 1.85 -4.43 -3.93
C ILE A 17 1.00 -4.86 -2.74
N ILE A 18 1.58 -4.92 -1.54
CA ILE A 18 0.86 -5.25 -0.30
C ILE A 18 -0.23 -4.20 -0.02
N GLY A 19 0.07 -2.91 -0.22
CA GLY A 19 -0.91 -1.84 -0.10
C GLY A 19 -2.05 -1.93 -1.11
N ILE A 20 -1.75 -2.31 -2.36
CA ILE A 20 -2.77 -2.60 -3.38
C ILE A 20 -3.61 -3.81 -2.97
N GLY A 21 -2.98 -4.89 -2.47
CA GLY A 21 -3.69 -6.07 -1.98
C GLY A 21 -4.65 -5.74 -0.82
N TRP A 22 -4.21 -4.88 0.10
CA TRP A 22 -5.04 -4.39 1.20
C TRP A 22 -6.21 -3.51 0.70
N ALA A 23 -5.95 -2.64 -0.27
CA ALA A 23 -6.99 -1.82 -0.89
C ALA A 23 -8.02 -2.67 -1.66
N VAL A 24 -7.59 -3.73 -2.35
CA VAL A 24 -8.49 -4.69 -3.02
C VAL A 24 -9.34 -5.45 -2.01
N TRP A 25 -8.77 -5.84 -0.86
CA TRP A 25 -9.52 -6.45 0.22
C TRP A 25 -10.60 -5.51 0.79
N GLY A 26 -10.25 -4.23 1.02
CA GLY A 26 -11.22 -3.20 1.41
C GLY A 26 -12.32 -2.96 0.35
N ALA A 27 -11.96 -2.99 -0.95
CA ALA A 27 -12.92 -2.85 -2.05
C ALA A 27 -13.91 -4.01 -2.09
N TRP A 28 -13.47 -5.23 -1.77
CA TRP A 28 -14.33 -6.40 -1.66
C TRP A 28 -15.35 -6.26 -0.52
N ASP A 29 -14.91 -5.83 0.67
CA ASP A 29 -15.81 -5.56 1.79
C ASP A 29 -16.82 -4.45 1.48
N LEU A 30 -16.39 -3.40 0.76
CA LEU A 30 -17.24 -2.30 0.31
C LEU A 30 -18.32 -2.77 -0.67
N VAL A 31 -17.96 -3.60 -1.66
CA VAL A 31 -18.91 -4.18 -2.62
C VAL A 31 -19.94 -5.08 -1.93
N ILE A 32 -19.52 -5.88 -0.96
CA ILE A 32 -20.43 -6.71 -0.15
C ILE A 32 -21.35 -5.84 0.71
N GLY A 33 -20.81 -4.76 1.30
CA GLY A 33 -21.57 -3.78 2.08
C GLY A 33 -22.65 -3.09 1.27
N ILE A 34 -22.34 -2.64 0.05
CA ILE A 34 -23.29 -2.06 -0.90
C ILE A 34 -24.38 -3.07 -1.27
N ARG A 35 -24.02 -4.32 -1.59
CA ARG A 35 -25.00 -5.34 -2.00
C ARG A 35 -25.97 -5.77 -0.90
N ARG A 36 -25.63 -5.56 0.38
CA ARG A 36 -26.44 -5.98 1.52
C ARG A 36 -27.07 -4.82 2.29
N GLU A 37 -26.94 -3.58 1.81
CA GLU A 37 -27.38 -2.35 2.51
C GLU A 37 -26.91 -2.30 3.98
N LEU A 38 -25.71 -2.84 4.24
CA LEU A 38 -25.09 -2.81 5.57
C LEU A 38 -24.15 -1.61 5.63
N ASP A 39 -24.67 -0.45 6.05
CA ASP A 39 -23.88 0.80 6.15
C ASP A 39 -22.60 0.63 6.97
N ASP A 40 -22.65 -0.20 8.02
CA ASP A 40 -21.52 -0.51 8.88
C ASP A 40 -20.35 -1.22 8.15
N LYS A 41 -20.66 -2.02 7.13
CA LYS A 41 -19.65 -2.67 6.28
C LYS A 41 -19.15 -1.75 5.17
N LYS A 42 -19.99 -0.82 4.73
CA LYS A 42 -19.66 0.17 3.70
C LYS A 42 -18.60 1.14 4.23
N ASP A 43 -18.77 1.65 5.44
CA ASP A 43 -17.79 2.54 6.10
C ASP A 43 -16.47 1.82 6.38
N LYS A 44 -16.52 0.59 6.90
CA LYS A 44 -15.32 -0.23 7.13
C LYS A 44 -14.57 -0.53 5.83
N GLY A 45 -15.30 -0.79 4.74
CA GLY A 45 -14.74 -0.99 3.40
C GLY A 45 -14.03 0.26 2.87
N ILE A 46 -14.66 1.44 2.95
CA ILE A 46 -14.05 2.71 2.52
C ILE A 46 -12.79 3.00 3.35
N GLN A 47 -12.88 2.85 4.67
CA GLN A 47 -11.76 3.09 5.57
C GLN A 47 -10.60 2.13 5.29
N SER A 48 -10.89 0.86 5.02
CA SER A 48 -9.88 -0.15 4.65
C SER A 48 -9.18 0.17 3.32
N ILE A 49 -9.92 0.63 2.31
CA ILE A 49 -9.35 1.07 1.02
C ILE A 49 -8.42 2.27 1.23
N ILE A 50 -8.88 3.28 1.97
CA ILE A 50 -8.11 4.51 2.21
C ILE A 50 -6.85 4.18 3.03
N LEU A 51 -6.97 3.36 4.08
CA LEU A 51 -5.83 2.94 4.89
C LEU A 51 -4.85 2.07 4.09
N GLY A 52 -5.34 1.15 3.27
CA GLY A 52 -4.50 0.32 2.39
C GLY A 52 -3.73 1.15 1.35
N ALA A 53 -4.42 2.11 0.72
CA ALA A 53 -3.81 3.03 -0.22
C ALA A 53 -2.80 3.97 0.46
N ALA A 54 -3.13 4.52 1.63
CA ALA A 54 -2.25 5.39 2.41
C ALA A 54 -1.00 4.65 2.90
N ILE A 55 -1.16 3.47 3.51
CA ILE A 55 -0.05 2.65 4.01
C ILE A 55 0.83 2.18 2.84
N GLY A 56 0.23 1.74 1.73
CA GLY A 56 0.95 1.34 0.53
C GLY A 56 1.76 2.47 -0.10
N ALA A 57 1.16 3.66 -0.20
CA ALA A 57 1.83 4.85 -0.72
C ALA A 57 2.98 5.31 0.19
N VAL A 58 2.75 5.32 1.51
CA VAL A 58 3.75 5.72 2.52
C VAL A 58 4.92 4.73 2.53
N LEU A 59 4.66 3.42 2.55
CA LEU A 59 5.72 2.40 2.49
C LEU A 59 6.53 2.54 1.20
N LYS A 60 5.86 2.67 0.04
CA LYS A 60 6.55 2.86 -1.23
C LYS A 60 7.40 4.13 -1.23
N ALA A 61 6.87 5.25 -0.72
CA ALA A 61 7.61 6.51 -0.64
C ALA A 61 8.82 6.42 0.30
N LEU A 62 8.67 5.82 1.48
CA LEU A 62 9.76 5.65 2.45
C LEU A 62 10.89 4.76 1.91
N PHE A 63 10.56 3.62 1.31
CA PHE A 63 11.58 2.74 0.72
C PHE A 63 12.23 3.35 -0.52
N THR A 64 11.49 4.10 -1.34
CA THR A 64 12.05 4.82 -2.50
C THR A 64 12.98 5.94 -2.04
N ALA A 65 12.59 6.70 -1.02
CA ALA A 65 13.43 7.74 -0.43
C ALA A 65 14.70 7.16 0.23
N LEU A 66 14.57 6.01 0.91
CA LEU A 66 15.71 5.27 1.47
C LEU A 66 16.67 4.79 0.38
N ALA A 67 16.15 4.20 -0.71
CA ALA A 67 16.95 3.77 -1.86
C ALA A 67 17.72 4.95 -2.47
N THR A 68 17.04 6.09 -2.66
CA THR A 68 17.61 7.32 -3.23
C THR A 68 18.68 7.92 -2.31
N GLY A 69 18.42 7.97 -1.00
CA GLY A 69 19.38 8.44 0.00
C GLY A 69 20.62 7.55 0.07
N LEU A 70 20.45 6.24 -0.02
CA LEU A 70 21.56 5.29 -0.06
C LEU A 70 22.38 5.40 -1.35
N GLN A 71 21.72 5.70 -2.47
CA GLN A 71 22.37 6.00 -3.76
C GLN A 71 23.16 7.32 -3.72
N SER A 72 22.72 8.31 -2.94
CA SER A 72 23.41 9.60 -2.80
C SER A 72 24.64 9.58 -1.88
N LEU A 73 24.77 8.52 -1.07
CA LEU A 73 25.88 8.33 -0.12
C LEU A 73 27.02 7.46 -0.68
N GLY A 74 26.84 6.87 -1.87
CA GLY A 74 27.83 6.06 -2.56
C GLY A 74 28.35 6.70 -3.82
#